data_AF-A0A3D3NK49-F1
#
_entry.id   AF-A0A3D3NK49-F1
#
_cell.length_a   1.000
_cell.length_b   1.000
_cell.length_c   1.000
_cell.angle_alpha   90.00
_cell.angle_beta   90.00
_cell.angle_gamma   90.00
#
_symmetry.space_group_name_H-M   'P 1'
#
loop_
_entity.id
_entity.type
_entity.pdbx_description
1 polymer ?
#
loop_
_entity_poly.entity_id
_entity_poly.type
_entity_poly.pdbx_seq_one_letter_code
_entity_poly.pdbx_strand_id
1 'polypeptide(L)'
;MASATIVLQDLVARFGQRQLAGPLLILLILAMMVLPLPPFLLDLFFTFNIAISVIVMLVAMSVMKPLDFSVFPTVLLVTTLLRLSLNVASTRVVLLEGHTGPAAAGKVIEAFGHFLVGGNYGVGLVVFTILVIINFIVITKGAGRVAEVAARFTLDAMPGKQMAIDADLNAGLIGEDEARKRRTTIAQEADFFGSMDGASKFVRGDAIAGILIMLINVVGGLFVGVLQHNLDIGTAARTYTLLTIGDGLVAQIPALIVSIAAGMVVTRVGDEQDVSQQFAAQLFNNPKPLYLTAAIIGLLGLIPGMPNFIFLLLGGALAAAAWRLDKQQQSAPPLPVAAAPTVAREVQEASWADVTPLDVLGLEVGYRLIPLVDKAQDGELLRRIRGIRKKFAQDVGFLVSPVHIRDNLELKPNAYKILLKGVEIGEGEAFPGNLLAINPGRVAGQVPGTATTDPAFGLPAVWIDPAAREQAQAYGYTVVDPSTVVATHLNHLILSHAAELLGRQEAQALLDHLAKDMPKLVEDLVPKALSLGTVQKVLRNLLEEGVSLRDMRTVIETLADGAARSQDPDALTVQVRVALGRSIVQELYPGASEMQVMALDPQLERVLQQAVAGAGEAVGIEPGLADTLV
;
A
#
# COMPACT_ATOMS: atom_id res chain seq x y z
N MET A 1 -11.80 55.55 -37.52
CA MET A 1 -11.04 54.32 -37.20
C MET A 1 -9.71 54.57 -36.47
N ALA A 2 -9.09 55.75 -36.51
CA ALA A 2 -7.85 56.05 -35.78
C ALA A 2 -8.06 56.39 -34.28
N SER A 3 -9.22 56.92 -33.89
CA SER A 3 -9.54 57.26 -32.50
C SER A 3 -9.95 56.07 -31.63
N ALA A 4 -10.49 54.99 -32.23
CA ALA A 4 -10.84 53.76 -31.51
C ALA A 4 -9.62 52.91 -31.15
N THR A 5 -8.56 52.96 -31.96
CA THR A 5 -7.30 52.24 -31.76
C THR A 5 -6.47 52.82 -30.61
N ILE A 6 -6.49 54.15 -30.45
CA ILE A 6 -5.78 54.85 -29.36
C ILE A 6 -6.46 54.57 -28.01
N VAL A 7 -7.81 54.56 -27.97
CA VAL A 7 -8.57 54.22 -26.76
C VAL A 7 -8.35 52.75 -26.35
N LEU A 8 -8.22 51.83 -27.31
CA LEU A 8 -7.87 50.44 -27.02
C LEU A 8 -6.44 50.30 -26.47
N GLN A 9 -5.48 51.05 -27.02
CA GLN A 9 -4.09 51.01 -26.54
C GLN A 9 -3.94 51.59 -25.13
N ASP A 10 -4.66 52.66 -24.79
CA ASP A 10 -4.67 53.24 -23.43
C ASP A 10 -5.40 52.36 -22.41
N LEU A 11 -6.46 51.64 -22.81
CA LEU A 11 -7.14 50.66 -21.96
C LEU A 11 -6.26 49.42 -21.69
N VAL A 12 -5.54 48.95 -22.70
CA VAL A 12 -4.59 47.82 -22.60
C VAL A 12 -3.31 48.19 -21.83
N ALA A 13 -2.92 49.46 -21.82
CA ALA A 13 -1.79 49.94 -21.02
C ALA A 13 -2.14 50.15 -19.53
N ARG A 14 -3.40 50.50 -19.21
CA ARG A 14 -3.86 50.70 -17.81
C ARG A 14 -4.25 49.41 -17.09
N PHE A 15 -4.73 48.40 -17.81
CA PHE A 15 -4.93 47.05 -17.28
C PHE A 15 -3.79 46.16 -17.76
N GLY A 16 -2.82 45.86 -16.89
CA GLY A 16 -1.63 45.09 -17.27
C GLY A 16 -1.98 43.83 -18.06
N GLN A 17 -1.22 43.52 -19.11
CA GLN A 17 -1.50 42.47 -20.13
C GLN A 17 -1.96 41.10 -19.56
N ARG A 18 -1.56 40.76 -18.32
CA ARG A 18 -1.98 39.53 -17.63
C ARG A 18 -3.45 39.55 -17.14
N GLN A 19 -3.99 40.71 -16.78
CA GLN A 19 -5.36 40.85 -16.27
C GLN A 19 -6.42 40.82 -17.38
N LEU A 20 -6.06 41.16 -18.62
CA LEU A 20 -6.97 41.16 -19.77
C LEU A 20 -7.07 39.78 -20.46
N ALA A 21 -6.14 38.87 -20.23
CA ALA A 21 -6.07 37.59 -20.94
C ALA A 21 -7.32 36.70 -20.71
N GLY A 22 -7.81 36.60 -19.47
CA GLY A 22 -8.99 35.79 -19.13
C GLY A 22 -10.28 36.30 -19.79
N PRO A 23 -10.68 37.57 -19.57
CA PRO A 23 -11.86 38.15 -20.22
C PRO A 23 -11.79 38.11 -21.75
N LEU A 24 -10.62 38.36 -22.34
CA LEU A 24 -10.43 38.29 -23.79
C LEU A 24 -10.64 36.86 -24.32
N LEU A 25 -10.16 35.84 -23.59
CA LEU A 25 -10.35 34.44 -23.95
C LEU A 25 -11.81 34.03 -23.90
N ILE A 26 -12.58 34.46 -22.89
CA ILE A 26 -14.01 34.21 -22.80
C ILE A 26 -14.76 34.88 -23.96
N LEU A 27 -14.41 36.13 -24.28
CA LEU A 27 -15.03 36.88 -25.36
C LEU A 27 -14.72 36.24 -26.72
N LEU A 28 -13.50 35.72 -26.91
CA LEU A 28 -13.11 34.94 -28.08
C LEU A 28 -13.93 33.65 -28.20
N ILE A 29 -14.06 32.86 -27.13
CA ILE A 29 -14.89 31.64 -27.07
C ILE A 29 -16.35 31.93 -27.47
N LEU A 30 -16.95 32.99 -26.91
CA LEU A 30 -18.31 33.40 -27.24
C LEU A 30 -18.43 33.88 -28.70
N ALA A 31 -17.46 34.66 -29.18
CA ALA A 31 -17.44 35.14 -30.55
C ALA A 31 -17.36 33.98 -31.55
N MET A 32 -16.56 32.94 -31.26
CA MET A 32 -16.46 31.74 -32.09
C MET A 32 -17.78 30.96 -32.17
N MET A 33 -18.61 30.97 -31.12
CA MET A 33 -19.91 30.30 -31.15
C MET A 33 -20.95 31.05 -31.99
N VAL A 34 -20.87 32.39 -32.04
CA VAL A 34 -21.90 33.24 -32.68
C VAL A 34 -21.53 33.62 -34.12
N LEU A 35 -20.24 33.83 -34.41
CA LEU A 35 -19.76 34.29 -35.70
C LEU A 35 -19.25 33.11 -36.55
N PRO A 36 -19.56 33.06 -37.86
CA PRO A 36 -18.98 32.06 -38.75
C PRO A 36 -17.47 32.32 -38.91
N LEU A 37 -16.65 31.31 -38.64
CA LEU A 37 -15.20 31.40 -38.76
C LEU A 37 -14.75 30.97 -40.17
N PRO A 38 -13.81 31.70 -40.79
CA PRO A 38 -13.20 31.25 -42.02
C PRO A 38 -12.42 29.94 -41.79
N PRO A 39 -12.37 29.02 -42.78
CA PRO A 39 -11.71 27.71 -42.63
C PRO A 39 -10.25 27.80 -42.14
N PHE A 40 -9.51 28.83 -42.54
CA PHE A 40 -8.14 29.07 -42.07
C PHE A 40 -8.04 29.28 -40.54
N LEU A 41 -8.99 30.03 -39.95
CA LEU A 41 -8.99 30.25 -38.50
C LEU A 41 -9.40 28.98 -37.74
N LEU A 42 -10.30 28.17 -38.31
CA LEU A 42 -10.62 26.84 -37.75
C LEU A 42 -9.38 25.95 -37.72
N ASP A 43 -8.66 25.82 -38.84
CA ASP A 43 -7.42 25.04 -38.93
C ASP A 43 -6.38 25.52 -37.91
N LEU A 44 -6.20 26.84 -37.76
CA LEU A 44 -5.28 27.43 -36.81
C LEU A 44 -5.66 27.08 -35.36
N PHE A 45 -6.92 27.27 -34.97
CA PHE A 45 -7.36 27.02 -33.60
C PHE A 45 -7.41 25.53 -33.25
N PHE A 46 -7.77 24.65 -34.19
CA PHE A 46 -7.68 23.20 -33.99
C PHE A 46 -6.23 22.74 -33.81
N THR A 47 -5.32 23.22 -34.67
CA THR A 47 -3.88 22.91 -34.55
C THR A 47 -3.33 23.42 -33.22
N PHE A 48 -3.73 24.63 -32.80
CA PHE A 48 -3.38 25.20 -31.51
C PHE A 48 -3.92 24.38 -30.32
N ASN A 49 -5.15 23.88 -30.41
CA ASN A 49 -5.75 23.02 -29.38
C ASN A 49 -4.99 21.69 -29.23
N ILE A 50 -4.59 21.08 -30.35
CA ILE A 50 -3.72 19.89 -30.36
C ILE A 50 -2.37 20.20 -29.72
N ALA A 51 -1.72 21.29 -30.13
CA ALA A 51 -0.42 21.70 -29.59
C ALA A 51 -0.46 21.92 -28.08
N ILE A 52 -1.47 22.66 -27.57
CA ILE A 52 -1.65 22.84 -26.12
C ILE A 52 -1.86 21.51 -25.42
N SER A 53 -2.69 20.62 -25.98
CA SER A 53 -2.96 19.33 -25.33
C SER A 53 -1.68 18.49 -25.19
N VAL A 54 -0.83 18.48 -26.21
CA VAL A 54 0.49 17.82 -26.16
C VAL A 54 1.40 18.48 -25.13
N ILE A 55 1.45 19.82 -25.07
CA ILE A 55 2.24 20.54 -24.05
C ILE A 55 1.75 20.17 -22.65
N VAL A 56 0.44 20.18 -22.42
CA VAL A 56 -0.18 19.82 -21.14
C VAL A 56 0.19 18.40 -20.73
N MET A 57 0.18 17.45 -21.67
CA MET A 57 0.61 16.08 -21.44
C MET A 57 2.08 15.98 -21.04
N LEU A 58 2.97 16.66 -21.76
CA LEU A 58 4.40 16.65 -21.47
C LEU A 58 4.72 17.26 -20.11
N VAL A 59 4.05 18.36 -19.76
CA VAL A 59 4.17 18.96 -18.42
C VAL A 59 3.64 18.00 -17.36
N ALA A 60 2.46 17.39 -17.57
CA ALA A 60 1.90 16.39 -16.67
C ALA A 60 2.80 15.14 -16.47
N MET A 61 3.59 14.77 -17.48
CA MET A 61 4.56 13.67 -17.37
C MET A 61 5.85 14.03 -16.62
N SER A 62 6.15 15.33 -16.51
CA SER A 62 7.42 15.86 -15.96
C SER A 62 7.24 16.54 -14.60
N VAL A 63 6.06 16.42 -13.98
CA VAL A 63 5.80 16.97 -12.65
C VAL A 63 6.06 15.91 -11.59
N MET A 64 6.78 16.28 -10.54
CA MET A 64 7.11 15.38 -9.44
C MET A 64 5.91 15.25 -8.50
N LYS A 65 5.33 16.38 -8.10
CA LYS A 65 4.18 16.44 -7.21
C LYS A 65 2.97 17.07 -7.91
N PRO A 66 1.72 16.68 -7.58
CA PRO A 66 0.52 17.28 -8.17
C PRO A 66 0.49 18.81 -8.07
N LEU A 67 0.98 19.35 -6.95
CA LEU A 67 1.00 20.80 -6.68
C LEU A 67 1.99 21.57 -7.57
N ASP A 68 3.00 20.92 -8.15
CA ASP A 68 3.94 21.57 -9.08
C ASP A 68 3.22 22.07 -10.34
N PHE A 69 2.08 21.45 -10.67
CA PHE A 69 1.17 21.92 -11.72
C PHE A 69 -0.20 22.33 -11.17
N SER A 70 -0.22 23.14 -10.11
CA SER A 70 -1.45 23.63 -9.47
C SER A 70 -2.46 24.34 -10.40
N VAL A 71 -2.02 24.87 -11.56
CA VAL A 71 -2.89 25.53 -12.56
C VAL A 71 -3.61 24.53 -13.48
N PHE A 72 -3.29 23.24 -13.38
CA PHE A 72 -3.83 22.18 -14.25
C PHE A 72 -5.38 22.14 -14.33
N PRO A 73 -6.15 22.24 -13.23
CA PRO A 73 -7.63 22.25 -13.31
C PRO A 73 -8.16 23.39 -14.19
N THR A 74 -7.55 24.57 -14.10
CA THR A 74 -7.92 25.74 -14.91
C THR A 74 -7.58 25.54 -16.38
N VAL A 75 -6.40 24.98 -16.67
CA VAL A 75 -6.01 24.66 -18.05
C VAL A 75 -6.97 23.64 -18.66
N LEU A 76 -7.37 22.62 -17.90
CA LEU A 76 -8.32 21.60 -18.33
C LEU A 76 -9.70 22.22 -18.62
N LEU A 77 -10.18 23.14 -17.78
CA LEU A 77 -11.43 23.87 -18.06
C LEU A 77 -11.35 24.72 -19.33
N VAL A 78 -10.29 25.53 -19.47
CA VAL A 78 -10.11 26.44 -20.61
C VAL A 78 -9.96 25.68 -21.93
N THR A 79 -9.14 24.61 -21.95
CA THR A 79 -8.94 23.79 -23.15
C THR A 79 -10.20 23.04 -23.57
N THR A 80 -11.01 22.61 -22.60
CA THR A 80 -12.31 21.97 -22.83
C THR A 80 -13.32 22.96 -23.41
N LEU A 81 -13.41 24.17 -22.85
CA LEU A 81 -14.29 25.21 -23.38
C LEU A 81 -13.90 25.64 -24.80
N LEU A 82 -12.60 25.82 -25.05
CA LEU A 82 -12.09 26.11 -26.39
C LEU A 82 -12.47 25.01 -27.39
N ARG A 83 -12.35 23.73 -27.00
CA ARG A 83 -12.72 22.59 -27.83
C ARG A 83 -14.22 22.57 -28.12
N LEU A 84 -15.06 22.76 -27.11
CA LEU A 84 -16.51 22.78 -27.28
C LEU A 84 -16.93 23.91 -28.22
N SER A 85 -16.37 25.10 -28.08
CA SER A 85 -16.64 26.23 -28.99
C SER A 85 -16.14 25.98 -30.40
N LEU A 86 -14.99 25.31 -30.57
CA LEU A 86 -14.51 24.89 -31.88
C LEU A 86 -15.44 23.88 -32.54
N ASN A 87 -15.94 22.89 -31.81
CA ASN A 87 -16.89 21.90 -32.33
C ASN A 87 -18.21 22.55 -32.78
N VAL A 88 -18.68 23.56 -32.06
CA VAL A 88 -19.88 24.34 -32.44
C VAL A 88 -19.60 25.15 -33.71
N ALA A 89 -18.44 25.81 -33.78
CA ALA A 89 -18.05 26.61 -34.93
C ALA A 89 -17.83 25.76 -36.19
N SER A 90 -17.16 24.62 -36.06
CA SER A 90 -16.92 23.68 -37.16
C SER A 90 -18.21 23.02 -37.64
N THR A 91 -19.09 22.58 -36.73
CA THR A 91 -20.43 22.06 -37.06
C THR A 91 -21.21 23.02 -37.93
N ARG A 92 -21.20 24.32 -37.61
CA ARG A 92 -21.87 25.33 -38.43
C ARG A 92 -21.28 25.40 -39.84
N VAL A 93 -19.96 25.41 -39.97
CA VAL A 93 -19.28 25.44 -41.28
C VAL A 93 -19.54 24.15 -42.06
N VAL A 94 -19.49 22.98 -41.40
CA VAL A 94 -19.83 21.68 -42.01
C VAL A 94 -21.26 21.69 -42.55
N LEU A 95 -22.24 22.17 -41.78
CA LEU A 95 -23.64 22.19 -42.22
C LEU A 95 -23.90 23.22 -43.32
N LEU A 96 -23.31 24.42 -43.23
CA LEU A 96 -23.54 25.51 -44.20
C LEU A 96 -22.76 25.31 -45.51
N GLU A 97 -21.49 24.93 -45.42
CA GLU A 97 -20.56 24.91 -46.56
C GLU A 97 -20.18 23.49 -47.00
N GLY A 98 -20.56 22.44 -46.26
CA GLY A 98 -20.19 21.05 -46.56
C GLY A 98 -20.64 20.55 -47.94
N HIS A 99 -21.66 21.16 -48.55
CA HIS A 99 -22.07 20.86 -49.91
C HIS A 99 -21.03 21.25 -50.98
N THR A 100 -20.09 22.14 -50.65
CA THR A 100 -19.01 22.59 -51.56
C THR A 100 -17.84 21.60 -51.67
N GLY A 101 -17.82 20.56 -50.82
CA GLY A 101 -16.87 19.46 -50.88
C GLY A 101 -16.12 19.20 -49.56
N PRO A 102 -15.20 18.23 -49.52
CA PRO A 102 -14.47 17.82 -48.32
C PRO A 102 -13.57 18.91 -47.70
N ALA A 103 -13.15 19.90 -48.49
CA ALA A 103 -12.29 21.00 -48.03
C ALA A 103 -13.07 22.16 -47.36
N ALA A 104 -14.40 22.11 -47.33
CA ALA A 104 -15.26 23.18 -46.86
C ALA A 104 -15.02 23.57 -45.38
N ALA A 105 -14.70 22.59 -44.54
CA ALA A 105 -14.53 22.79 -43.10
C ALA A 105 -13.06 23.05 -42.68
N GLY A 106 -12.15 23.24 -43.63
CA GLY A 106 -10.72 23.38 -43.38
C GLY A 106 -9.92 22.12 -43.72
N LYS A 107 -8.62 22.31 -43.93
CA LYS A 107 -7.72 21.25 -44.40
C LYS A 107 -7.37 20.26 -43.29
N VAL A 108 -7.41 20.70 -42.03
CA VAL A 108 -7.12 19.83 -40.89
C VAL A 108 -8.23 18.77 -40.77
N ILE A 109 -9.50 19.19 -40.78
CA ILE A 109 -10.65 18.28 -40.74
C ILE A 109 -10.62 17.28 -41.91
N GLU A 110 -10.39 17.77 -43.13
CA GLU A 110 -10.28 16.94 -44.32
C GLU A 110 -9.18 15.87 -44.21
N ALA A 111 -7.97 16.27 -43.76
CA ALA A 111 -6.84 15.38 -43.61
C ALA A 111 -7.09 14.26 -42.58
N PHE A 112 -7.67 14.61 -41.43
CA PHE A 112 -8.02 13.62 -40.39
C PHE A 112 -9.15 12.68 -40.86
N GLY A 113 -10.14 13.19 -41.58
CA GLY A 113 -11.20 12.36 -42.17
C GLY A 113 -10.65 11.33 -43.16
N HIS A 114 -9.77 11.75 -44.07
CA HIS A 114 -9.15 10.84 -45.04
C HIS A 114 -8.22 9.81 -44.39
N PHE A 115 -7.45 10.20 -43.36
CA PHE A 115 -6.55 9.31 -42.64
C PHE A 115 -7.27 8.10 -42.05
N LEU A 116 -8.46 8.29 -41.47
CA LEU A 116 -9.21 7.20 -40.82
C LEU A 116 -10.05 6.38 -41.81
N VAL A 117 -10.63 7.04 -42.81
CA VAL A 117 -11.54 6.39 -43.74
C VAL A 117 -10.81 5.43 -44.69
N GLY A 118 -9.55 5.72 -45.05
CA GLY A 118 -8.72 4.81 -45.86
C GLY A 118 -9.33 4.40 -47.21
N GLY A 119 -10.28 5.19 -47.72
CA GLY A 119 -11.05 4.91 -48.94
C GLY A 119 -12.36 4.14 -48.75
N ASN A 120 -12.68 3.63 -47.54
CA ASN A 120 -13.94 2.96 -47.25
C ASN A 120 -14.70 3.65 -46.09
N TYR A 121 -15.68 4.48 -46.46
CA TYR A 121 -16.49 5.27 -45.53
C TYR A 121 -17.23 4.44 -44.48
N GLY A 122 -17.65 3.21 -44.81
CA GLY A 122 -18.30 2.30 -43.87
C GLY A 122 -17.34 1.83 -42.78
N VAL A 123 -16.13 1.42 -43.16
CA VAL A 123 -15.08 1.03 -42.21
C VAL A 123 -14.65 2.23 -41.37
N GLY A 124 -14.48 3.40 -41.98
CA GLY A 124 -14.15 4.63 -41.28
C GLY A 124 -15.17 4.99 -40.18
N LEU A 125 -16.47 4.87 -40.47
CA LEU A 125 -17.53 5.11 -39.49
C LEU A 125 -17.47 4.14 -38.31
N VAL A 126 -17.22 2.84 -38.57
CA VAL A 126 -17.10 1.82 -37.52
C VAL A 126 -15.88 2.09 -36.63
N VAL A 127 -14.72 2.32 -37.23
CA VAL A 127 -13.48 2.63 -36.48
C VAL A 127 -13.65 3.92 -35.66
N PHE A 128 -14.26 4.95 -36.25
CA PHE A 128 -14.53 6.20 -35.55
C PHE A 128 -15.47 5.99 -34.35
N THR A 129 -16.55 5.23 -34.53
CA THR A 129 -17.49 4.89 -33.45
C THR A 129 -16.79 4.18 -32.30
N ILE A 130 -15.88 3.23 -32.61
CA ILE A 130 -15.06 2.55 -31.60
C ILE A 130 -14.16 3.55 -30.85
N LEU A 131 -13.48 4.46 -31.56
CA LEU A 131 -12.64 5.49 -30.94
C LEU A 131 -13.44 6.42 -30.01
N VAL A 132 -14.64 6.81 -30.43
CA VAL A 132 -15.57 7.61 -29.62
C VAL A 132 -15.99 6.85 -28.36
N ILE A 133 -16.35 5.56 -28.49
CA ILE A 133 -16.72 4.70 -27.36
C ILE A 133 -15.56 4.55 -26.38
N ILE A 134 -14.34 4.25 -26.86
CA ILE A 134 -13.15 4.09 -26.01
C ILE A 134 -12.88 5.38 -25.24
N ASN A 135 -12.85 6.52 -25.94
CA ASN A 135 -12.60 7.80 -25.30
C ASN A 135 -13.67 8.15 -24.25
N PHE A 136 -14.96 7.92 -24.52
CA PHE A 136 -16.02 8.27 -23.57
C PHE A 136 -16.14 7.26 -22.42
N ILE A 137 -16.34 5.98 -22.73
CA ILE A 137 -16.65 4.94 -21.75
C ILE A 137 -15.42 4.55 -20.94
N VAL A 138 -14.27 4.42 -21.58
CA VAL A 138 -13.05 3.92 -20.90
C VAL A 138 -12.26 5.09 -20.34
N ILE A 139 -11.89 6.06 -21.18
CA ILE A 139 -10.91 7.09 -20.80
C ILE A 139 -11.57 8.19 -19.96
N THR A 140 -12.58 8.88 -20.49
CA THR A 140 -13.19 10.05 -19.83
C THR A 140 -13.94 9.66 -18.55
N LYS A 141 -14.75 8.59 -18.59
CA LYS A 141 -15.39 8.06 -17.37
C LYS A 141 -14.36 7.46 -16.39
N GLY A 142 -13.33 6.78 -16.88
CA GLY A 142 -12.28 6.20 -16.04
C GLY A 142 -11.50 7.29 -15.29
N ALA A 143 -10.99 8.28 -16.02
CA ALA A 143 -10.29 9.43 -15.45
C ALA A 143 -11.16 10.20 -14.46
N GLY A 144 -12.45 10.41 -14.77
CA GLY A 144 -13.38 11.05 -13.85
C GLY A 144 -13.56 10.30 -12.53
N ARG A 145 -13.70 8.96 -12.57
CA ARG A 145 -13.82 8.15 -11.34
C ARG A 145 -12.53 8.15 -10.54
N VAL A 146 -11.38 8.07 -11.21
CA VAL A 146 -10.08 8.14 -10.55
C VAL A 146 -9.90 9.49 -9.87
N ALA A 147 -10.27 10.59 -10.54
CA ALA A 147 -10.21 11.94 -9.97
C ALA A 147 -11.14 12.12 -8.77
N GLU A 148 -12.39 11.64 -8.86
CA GLU A 148 -13.37 11.68 -7.77
C GLU A 148 -12.88 10.92 -6.54
N VAL A 149 -12.40 9.70 -6.74
CA VAL A 149 -11.95 8.81 -5.65
C VAL A 149 -10.67 9.35 -5.00
N ALA A 150 -9.70 9.78 -5.80
CA ALA A 150 -8.46 10.37 -5.29
C ALA A 150 -8.72 11.68 -4.54
N ALA A 151 -9.58 12.54 -5.07
CA ALA A 151 -9.98 13.77 -4.38
C ALA A 151 -10.65 13.45 -3.06
N ARG A 152 -11.62 12.52 -3.05
CA ARG A 152 -12.33 12.13 -1.82
C ARG A 152 -11.37 11.59 -0.75
N PHE A 153 -10.52 10.62 -1.09
CA PHE A 153 -9.58 10.05 -0.11
C PHE A 153 -8.55 11.06 0.37
N THR A 154 -8.06 11.93 -0.52
CA THR A 154 -7.10 12.97 -0.13
C THR A 154 -7.73 14.02 0.79
N LEU A 155 -8.98 14.42 0.49
CA LEU A 155 -9.74 15.35 1.31
C LEU A 155 -10.12 14.74 2.67
N ASP A 156 -10.55 13.47 2.70
CA ASP A 156 -10.88 12.74 3.93
C ASP A 156 -9.66 12.56 4.85
N ALA A 157 -8.45 12.52 4.28
CA ALA A 157 -7.19 12.42 5.03
C ALA A 157 -6.68 13.75 5.61
N MET A 158 -7.26 14.91 5.22
CA MET A 158 -6.75 16.22 5.63
C MET A 158 -6.87 16.52 7.12
N PRO A 159 -7.97 16.17 7.83
CA PRO A 159 -8.03 16.32 9.28
C PRO A 159 -6.89 15.58 9.97
N GLY A 160 -6.57 14.36 9.53
CA GLY A 160 -5.44 13.59 10.05
C GLY A 160 -4.09 14.27 9.81
N LYS A 161 -3.85 14.79 8.60
CA LYS A 161 -2.63 15.55 8.29
C LYS A 161 -2.53 16.85 9.10
N GLN A 162 -3.64 17.56 9.34
CA GLN A 162 -3.66 18.76 10.17
C GLN A 162 -3.40 18.45 11.65
N MET A 163 -4.05 17.41 12.18
CA MET A 163 -3.81 16.93 13.55
C MET A 163 -2.37 16.49 13.76
N ALA A 164 -1.74 15.86 12.76
CA ALA A 164 -0.32 15.50 12.82
C ALA A 164 0.60 16.74 12.93
N ILE A 165 0.30 17.81 12.17
CA ILE A 165 1.04 19.08 12.29
C ILE A 165 0.84 19.69 13.67
N ASP A 166 -0.39 19.66 14.21
CA ASP A 166 -0.69 20.19 15.54
C ASP A 166 0.01 19.38 16.63
N ALA A 167 0.07 18.05 16.49
CA ALA A 167 0.81 17.17 17.37
C ALA A 167 2.32 17.44 17.32
N ASP A 168 2.90 17.59 16.12
CA ASP A 168 4.33 17.90 15.94
C ASP A 168 4.70 19.28 16.51
N LEU A 169 3.83 20.29 16.33
CA LEU A 169 4.00 21.63 16.89
C LEU A 169 3.92 21.61 18.42
N ASN A 170 2.92 20.91 18.98
CA ASN A 170 2.75 20.77 20.43
C ASN A 170 3.88 19.95 21.07
N ALA A 171 4.46 19.00 20.34
CA ALA A 171 5.61 18.21 20.76
C ALA A 171 6.96 18.95 20.59
N GLY A 172 6.95 20.15 19.98
CA GLY A 172 8.16 20.94 19.74
C GLY A 172 9.08 20.40 18.64
N LEU A 173 8.60 19.47 17.80
CA LEU A 173 9.36 18.88 16.69
C LEU A 173 9.49 19.85 15.50
N ILE A 174 8.54 20.78 15.35
CA ILE A 174 8.53 21.81 14.30
C ILE A 174 8.19 23.18 14.92
N GLY A 175 8.69 24.26 14.29
CA GLY A 175 8.36 25.64 14.68
C GLY A 175 7.06 26.17 14.05
N GLU A 176 6.54 27.30 14.53
CA GLU A 176 5.30 27.92 14.01
C GLU A 176 5.37 28.24 12.51
N ASP A 177 6.51 28.74 12.02
CA ASP A 177 6.69 29.08 10.60
C ASP A 177 6.59 27.84 9.71
N GLU A 178 7.15 26.72 10.17
CA GLU A 178 7.09 25.46 9.45
C GLU A 178 5.69 24.86 9.49
N ALA A 179 5.03 24.87 10.65
CA ALA A 179 3.64 24.46 10.80
C ALA A 179 2.71 25.27 9.88
N ARG A 180 2.91 26.59 9.78
CA ARG A 180 2.17 27.46 8.86
C ARG A 180 2.39 27.08 7.40
N LYS A 181 3.64 26.84 6.99
CA LYS A 181 3.97 26.42 5.62
C LYS A 181 3.35 25.07 5.26
N ARG A 182 3.40 24.09 6.17
CA ARG A 182 2.78 22.77 5.98
C ARG A 182 1.25 22.88 5.88
N ARG A 183 0.60 23.68 6.75
CA ARG A 183 -0.85 23.95 6.67
C ARG A 183 -1.25 24.62 5.35
N THR A 184 -0.48 25.60 4.87
CA THR A 184 -0.73 26.22 3.56
C THR A 184 -0.60 25.20 2.42
N THR A 185 0.37 24.29 2.51
CA THR A 185 0.54 23.23 1.50
C THR A 185 -0.66 22.27 1.50
N ILE A 186 -1.17 21.87 2.66
CA ILE A 186 -2.39 21.05 2.78
C ILE A 186 -3.60 21.79 2.22
N ALA A 187 -3.74 23.09 2.49
CA ALA A 187 -4.83 23.89 1.93
C ALA A 187 -4.76 23.96 0.39
N GLN A 188 -3.57 24.11 -0.18
CA GLN A 188 -3.38 24.07 -1.64
C GLN A 188 -3.69 22.68 -2.22
N GLU A 189 -3.36 21.60 -1.49
CA GLU A 189 -3.72 20.23 -1.86
C GLU A 189 -5.25 20.06 -1.88
N ALA A 190 -5.95 20.58 -0.87
CA ALA A 190 -7.41 20.63 -0.81
C ALA A 190 -8.03 21.29 -2.04
N ASP A 191 -7.60 22.53 -2.31
CA ASP A 191 -8.13 23.37 -3.38
C ASP A 191 -7.86 22.75 -4.75
N PHE A 192 -6.67 22.15 -4.92
CA PHE A 192 -6.29 21.46 -6.14
C PHE A 192 -7.22 20.26 -6.41
N PHE A 193 -7.34 19.33 -5.46
CA PHE A 193 -8.16 18.12 -5.65
C PHE A 193 -9.66 18.43 -5.75
N GLY A 194 -10.15 19.43 -4.99
CA GLY A 194 -11.52 19.91 -5.11
C GLY A 194 -11.81 20.53 -6.48
N SER A 195 -10.90 21.37 -6.99
CA SER A 195 -11.02 21.95 -8.33
C SER A 195 -10.91 20.89 -9.44
N MET A 196 -10.07 19.86 -9.23
CA MET A 196 -9.91 18.74 -10.16
C MET A 196 -11.16 17.89 -10.32
N ASP A 197 -11.87 17.55 -9.23
CA ASP A 197 -13.14 16.83 -9.31
C ASP A 197 -14.19 17.64 -10.12
N GLY A 198 -14.27 18.95 -9.84
CA GLY A 198 -15.12 19.87 -10.59
C GLY A 198 -14.78 19.91 -12.09
N ALA A 199 -13.51 20.16 -12.43
CA ALA A 199 -13.07 20.29 -13.81
C ALA A 199 -13.21 18.97 -14.60
N SER A 200 -13.02 17.82 -13.96
CA SER A 200 -13.21 16.49 -14.58
C SER A 200 -14.67 16.23 -14.98
N LYS A 201 -15.64 16.77 -14.24
CA LYS A 201 -17.07 16.71 -14.61
C LYS A 201 -17.37 17.53 -15.88
N PHE A 202 -16.67 18.64 -16.09
CA PHE A 202 -16.79 19.42 -17.33
C PHE A 202 -16.27 18.66 -18.55
N VAL A 203 -15.14 17.96 -18.45
CA VAL A 203 -14.60 17.11 -19.54
C VAL A 203 -15.57 15.98 -19.90
N ARG A 204 -16.22 15.39 -18.89
CA ARG A 204 -17.29 14.41 -19.14
C ARG A 204 -18.47 15.01 -19.92
N GLY A 205 -18.86 16.25 -19.60
CA GLY A 205 -19.89 16.97 -20.34
C GLY A 205 -19.51 17.24 -21.79
N ASP A 206 -18.27 17.65 -22.04
CA ASP A 206 -17.71 17.85 -23.38
C ASP A 206 -17.75 16.59 -24.24
N ALA A 207 -17.36 15.44 -23.70
CA ALA A 207 -17.40 14.18 -24.44
C ALA A 207 -18.83 13.76 -24.83
N ILE A 208 -19.84 14.04 -23.98
CA ILE A 208 -21.26 13.82 -24.32
C ILE A 208 -21.69 14.78 -25.44
N ALA A 209 -21.32 16.06 -25.33
CA ALA A 209 -21.61 17.05 -26.35
C ALA A 209 -20.99 16.68 -27.70
N GLY A 210 -19.76 16.18 -27.73
CA GLY A 210 -19.09 15.69 -28.94
C GLY A 210 -19.85 14.55 -29.64
N ILE A 211 -20.39 13.60 -28.88
CA ILE A 211 -21.24 12.52 -29.44
C ILE A 211 -22.53 13.08 -30.04
N LEU A 212 -23.18 14.03 -29.35
CA LEU A 212 -24.40 14.67 -29.87
C LEU A 212 -24.12 15.48 -31.13
N ILE A 213 -23.02 16.25 -31.14
CA ILE A 213 -22.58 17.03 -32.29
C ILE A 213 -22.29 16.12 -33.50
N MET A 214 -21.62 14.99 -33.30
CA MET A 214 -21.42 13.99 -34.34
C MET A 214 -22.76 13.53 -34.94
N LEU A 215 -23.74 13.16 -34.10
CA LEU A 215 -25.04 12.72 -34.59
C LEU A 215 -25.77 13.84 -35.37
N ILE A 216 -25.68 15.08 -34.89
CA ILE A 216 -26.23 16.25 -35.56
C ILE A 216 -25.55 16.49 -36.91
N ASN A 217 -24.23 16.34 -37.01
CA ASN A 217 -23.49 16.55 -38.24
C ASN A 217 -23.78 15.48 -39.29
N VAL A 218 -23.87 14.20 -38.89
CA VAL A 218 -24.23 13.11 -39.82
C VAL A 218 -25.68 13.27 -40.30
N VAL A 219 -26.64 13.40 -39.38
CA VAL A 219 -28.08 13.41 -39.73
C VAL A 219 -28.50 14.74 -40.33
N GLY A 220 -28.12 15.84 -39.68
CA GLY A 220 -28.40 17.20 -40.15
C GLY A 220 -27.69 17.51 -41.46
N GLY A 221 -26.44 17.06 -41.62
CA GLY A 221 -25.69 17.20 -42.87
C GLY A 221 -26.35 16.46 -44.03
N LEU A 222 -26.81 15.23 -43.80
CA LEU A 222 -27.56 14.47 -44.81
C LEU A 222 -28.87 15.17 -45.19
N PHE A 223 -29.61 15.69 -44.20
CA PHE A 223 -30.86 16.43 -44.41
C PHE A 223 -30.62 17.70 -45.23
N VAL A 224 -29.65 18.52 -44.84
CA VAL A 224 -29.31 19.78 -45.52
C VAL A 224 -28.76 19.51 -46.92
N GLY A 225 -27.87 18.53 -47.07
CA GLY A 225 -27.29 18.16 -48.36
C GLY A 225 -28.33 17.71 -49.38
N VAL A 226 -29.26 16.83 -48.99
CA VAL A 226 -30.26 16.26 -49.89
C VAL A 226 -31.42 17.22 -50.16
N LEU A 227 -31.99 17.84 -49.11
CA LEU A 227 -33.22 18.64 -49.25
C LEU A 227 -32.98 20.11 -49.60
N GLN A 228 -31.90 20.72 -49.10
CA GLN A 228 -31.63 22.14 -49.36
C GLN A 228 -30.68 22.36 -50.54
N HIS A 229 -29.69 21.48 -50.70
CA HIS A 229 -28.65 21.61 -51.73
C HIS A 229 -28.77 20.62 -52.90
N ASN A 230 -29.85 19.82 -52.96
CA ASN A 230 -30.14 18.86 -54.04
C ASN A 230 -28.99 17.88 -54.36
N LEU A 231 -28.19 17.50 -53.37
CA LEU A 231 -27.16 16.48 -53.54
C LEU A 231 -27.78 15.09 -53.62
N ASP A 232 -27.19 14.21 -54.42
CA ASP A 232 -27.48 12.78 -54.38
C ASP A 232 -27.18 12.21 -52.99
N ILE A 233 -28.05 11.31 -52.50
CA ILE A 233 -27.96 10.73 -51.15
C ILE A 233 -26.59 10.08 -50.91
N GLY A 234 -26.03 9.38 -51.90
CA GLY A 234 -24.73 8.74 -51.78
C GLY A 234 -23.57 9.74 -51.67
N THR A 235 -23.67 10.84 -52.41
CA THR A 235 -22.65 11.92 -52.38
C THR A 235 -22.75 12.72 -51.08
N ALA A 236 -23.96 13.10 -50.67
CA ALA A 236 -24.21 13.76 -49.38
C ALA A 236 -23.72 12.91 -48.21
N ALA A 237 -24.04 11.61 -48.21
CA ALA A 237 -23.56 10.69 -47.18
C ALA A 237 -22.03 10.63 -47.13
N ARG A 238 -21.32 10.53 -48.26
CA ARG A 238 -19.85 10.50 -48.27
C ARG A 238 -19.22 11.78 -47.75
N THR A 239 -19.67 12.94 -48.23
CA THR A 239 -19.07 14.24 -47.87
C THR A 239 -19.32 14.57 -46.41
N TYR A 240 -20.57 14.51 -45.95
CA TYR A 240 -20.90 14.86 -44.58
C TYR A 240 -20.40 13.81 -43.57
N THR A 241 -20.36 12.53 -43.93
CA THR A 241 -19.74 11.51 -43.05
C THR A 241 -18.23 11.72 -42.92
N LEU A 242 -17.53 12.04 -44.01
CA LEU A 242 -16.09 12.32 -43.95
C LEU A 242 -15.78 13.56 -43.12
N LEU A 243 -16.50 14.65 -43.36
CA LEU A 243 -16.38 15.89 -42.59
C LEU A 243 -16.68 15.66 -41.11
N THR A 244 -17.71 14.87 -40.79
CA THR A 244 -18.07 14.56 -39.40
C THR A 244 -17.03 13.68 -38.70
N ILE A 245 -16.51 12.67 -39.39
CA ILE A 245 -15.43 11.83 -38.84
C ILE A 245 -14.17 12.66 -38.62
N GLY A 246 -13.82 13.52 -39.60
CA GLY A 246 -12.67 14.42 -39.50
C GLY A 246 -12.79 15.38 -38.33
N ASP A 247 -13.91 16.10 -38.24
CA ASP A 247 -14.21 17.06 -37.16
C ASP A 247 -14.15 16.38 -35.79
N GLY A 248 -14.83 15.24 -35.69
CA GLY A 248 -14.84 14.43 -34.47
C GLY A 248 -13.46 13.95 -34.05
N LEU A 249 -12.61 13.50 -34.98
CA LEU A 249 -11.23 13.08 -34.67
C LEU A 249 -10.35 14.23 -34.20
N VAL A 250 -10.43 15.38 -34.87
CA VAL A 250 -9.65 16.58 -34.54
C VAL A 250 -10.00 17.06 -33.13
N ALA A 251 -11.26 16.93 -32.72
CA ALA A 251 -11.68 17.21 -31.35
C ALA A 251 -11.23 16.11 -30.35
N GLN A 252 -11.29 14.85 -30.77
CA GLN A 252 -11.10 13.70 -29.86
C GLN A 252 -9.65 13.47 -29.46
N ILE A 253 -8.69 13.73 -30.35
CA ILE A 253 -7.26 13.53 -30.06
C ILE A 253 -6.81 14.44 -28.89
N PRO A 254 -7.03 15.77 -28.93
CA PRO A 254 -6.82 16.65 -27.78
C PRO A 254 -7.52 16.16 -26.51
N ALA A 255 -8.79 15.73 -26.61
CA ALA A 255 -9.57 15.25 -25.47
C ALA A 255 -8.93 14.04 -24.81
N LEU A 256 -8.50 13.08 -25.61
CA LEU A 256 -7.83 11.88 -25.15
C LEU A 256 -6.51 12.22 -24.45
N ILE A 257 -5.70 13.10 -25.04
CA ILE A 257 -4.41 13.52 -24.49
C ILE A 257 -4.60 14.22 -23.13
N VAL A 258 -5.53 15.18 -23.03
CA VAL A 258 -5.79 15.90 -21.77
C VAL A 258 -6.39 14.97 -20.71
N SER A 259 -7.27 14.04 -21.07
CA SER A 259 -7.84 13.07 -20.12
C SER A 259 -6.79 12.10 -19.57
N ILE A 260 -5.82 11.67 -20.37
CA ILE A 260 -4.70 10.85 -19.89
C ILE A 260 -3.78 11.68 -18.99
N ALA A 261 -3.47 12.92 -19.37
CA ALA A 261 -2.72 13.85 -18.53
C ALA A 261 -3.39 14.03 -17.16
N ALA A 262 -4.72 14.20 -17.13
CA ALA A 262 -5.48 14.34 -15.90
C ALA A 262 -5.41 13.08 -15.03
N GLY A 263 -5.55 11.90 -15.64
CA GLY A 263 -5.35 10.62 -14.95
C GLY A 263 -3.96 10.54 -14.31
N MET A 264 -2.90 10.84 -15.06
CA MET A 264 -1.52 10.78 -14.56
C MET A 264 -1.26 11.73 -13.39
N VAL A 265 -1.71 12.98 -13.48
CA VAL A 265 -1.52 13.99 -12.41
C VAL A 265 -2.24 13.56 -11.13
N VAL A 266 -3.43 12.98 -11.24
CA VAL A 266 -4.24 12.61 -10.06
C VAL A 266 -3.80 11.28 -9.44
N THR A 267 -3.27 10.33 -10.21
CA THR A 267 -2.72 9.08 -9.67
C THR A 267 -1.28 9.20 -9.18
N ARG A 268 -0.72 10.42 -9.15
CA ARG A 268 0.65 10.66 -8.73
C ARG A 268 0.78 10.47 -7.22
N VAL A 269 1.49 9.43 -6.82
CA VAL A 269 1.94 9.25 -5.43
C VAL A 269 3.26 10.01 -5.28
N GLY A 270 3.46 10.70 -4.16
CA GLY A 270 4.50 11.71 -3.95
C GLY A 270 5.96 11.22 -3.93
N ASP A 271 6.40 10.58 -4.99
CA ASP A 271 7.78 10.15 -5.23
C ASP A 271 8.64 11.28 -5.82
N GLU A 272 9.96 11.21 -5.63
CA GLU A 272 10.93 12.21 -6.09
C GLU A 272 11.36 12.05 -7.57
N GLN A 273 10.68 11.21 -8.36
CA GLN A 273 11.09 10.88 -9.74
C GLN A 273 9.96 11.04 -10.75
N ASP A 274 10.29 11.57 -11.95
CA ASP A 274 9.34 11.72 -13.06
C ASP A 274 8.84 10.36 -13.57
N VAL A 275 7.62 10.31 -14.11
CA VAL A 275 6.96 9.08 -14.60
C VAL A 275 7.86 8.33 -15.59
N SER A 276 8.54 9.05 -16.47
CA SER A 276 9.45 8.48 -17.47
C SER A 276 10.64 7.76 -16.81
N GLN A 277 11.22 8.38 -15.77
CA GLN A 277 12.35 7.82 -15.03
C GLN A 277 11.91 6.64 -14.17
N GLN A 278 10.74 6.71 -13.53
CA GLN A 278 10.18 5.60 -12.76
C GLN A 278 9.87 4.39 -13.62
N PHE A 279 9.20 4.60 -14.76
CA PHE A 279 8.89 3.52 -15.70
C PHE A 279 10.17 2.89 -16.25
N ALA A 280 11.15 3.72 -16.62
CA ALA A 280 12.44 3.23 -17.09
C ALA A 280 13.20 2.46 -16.01
N ALA A 281 13.29 3.02 -14.79
CA ALA A 281 13.98 2.41 -13.67
C ALA A 281 13.31 1.10 -13.25
N GLN A 282 11.98 1.04 -13.16
CA GLN A 282 11.28 -0.15 -12.69
C GLN A 282 11.24 -1.28 -13.73
N LEU A 283 11.03 -0.97 -15.01
CA LEU A 283 11.01 -2.00 -16.06
C LEU A 283 12.41 -2.44 -16.49
N PHE A 284 13.38 -1.53 -16.55
CA PHE A 284 14.71 -1.82 -17.11
C PHE A 284 15.82 -1.97 -16.07
N ASN A 285 15.66 -1.60 -14.79
CA ASN A 285 16.69 -1.92 -13.78
C ASN A 285 16.56 -3.33 -13.19
N ASN A 286 15.48 -4.06 -13.48
CA ASN A 286 15.36 -5.45 -13.03
C ASN A 286 15.44 -6.40 -14.23
N PRO A 287 16.52 -7.19 -14.38
CA PRO A 287 16.65 -8.10 -15.53
C PRO A 287 15.68 -9.29 -15.45
N LYS A 288 15.15 -9.64 -14.28
CA LYS A 288 14.31 -10.85 -14.10
C LYS A 288 12.97 -10.78 -14.86
N PRO A 289 12.16 -9.71 -14.77
CA PRO A 289 10.95 -9.57 -15.57
C PRO A 289 11.22 -9.65 -17.08
N LEU A 290 12.30 -9.03 -17.56
CA LEU A 290 12.67 -9.02 -18.99
C LEU A 290 12.95 -10.44 -19.52
N TYR A 291 13.67 -11.27 -18.76
CA TYR A 291 13.89 -12.68 -19.12
C TYR A 291 12.59 -13.49 -19.15
N LEU A 292 11.71 -13.27 -18.17
CA LEU A 292 10.42 -13.96 -18.11
C LEU A 292 9.53 -13.59 -19.31
N THR A 293 9.45 -12.29 -19.63
CA THR A 293 8.70 -11.81 -20.81
C THR A 293 9.31 -12.32 -22.11
N ALA A 294 10.65 -12.33 -22.23
CA ALA A 294 11.34 -12.90 -23.39
C ALA A 294 11.04 -14.39 -23.58
N ALA A 295 10.99 -15.17 -22.48
CA ALA A 295 10.64 -16.57 -22.53
C ALA A 295 9.18 -16.79 -22.95
N ILE A 296 8.23 -16.03 -22.39
CA ILE A 296 6.80 -16.13 -22.75
C ILE A 296 6.59 -15.77 -24.24
N ILE A 297 7.15 -14.65 -24.70
CA ILE A 297 7.05 -14.20 -26.09
C ILE A 297 7.72 -15.21 -27.03
N GLY A 298 8.88 -15.74 -26.65
CA GLY A 298 9.57 -16.79 -27.41
C GLY A 298 8.74 -18.06 -27.53
N LEU A 299 8.09 -18.49 -26.44
CA LEU A 299 7.25 -19.69 -26.41
C LEU A 299 5.96 -19.50 -27.21
N LEU A 300 5.34 -18.31 -27.17
CA LEU A 300 4.25 -17.95 -28.08
C LEU A 300 4.69 -17.96 -29.55
N GLY A 301 5.92 -17.52 -29.84
CA GLY A 301 6.50 -17.52 -31.19
C GLY A 301 6.80 -18.92 -31.75
N LEU A 302 6.68 -19.98 -30.97
CA LEU A 302 6.78 -21.38 -31.42
C LEU A 302 5.42 -21.97 -31.82
N ILE A 303 4.32 -21.26 -31.57
CA ILE A 303 2.97 -21.73 -31.90
C ILE A 303 2.74 -21.63 -33.43
N PRO A 304 2.35 -22.72 -34.12
CA PRO A 304 2.06 -22.69 -35.55
C PRO A 304 0.88 -21.75 -35.87
N GLY A 305 1.03 -20.88 -36.87
CA GLY A 305 -0.01 -19.94 -37.30
C GLY A 305 0.13 -18.51 -36.74
N MET A 306 1.06 -18.27 -35.82
CA MET A 306 1.43 -16.93 -35.36
C MET A 306 2.53 -16.31 -36.24
N PRO A 307 2.73 -14.98 -36.23
CA PRO A 307 3.87 -14.31 -36.87
C PRO A 307 5.22 -14.63 -36.18
N ASN A 308 5.68 -15.88 -36.28
CA ASN A 308 6.80 -16.44 -35.51
C ASN A 308 8.07 -15.59 -35.59
N PHE A 309 8.36 -15.02 -36.76
CA PHE A 309 9.50 -14.12 -36.94
C PHE A 309 9.43 -12.89 -36.03
N ILE A 310 8.26 -12.25 -35.88
CA ILE A 310 8.08 -11.05 -35.06
C ILE A 310 8.25 -11.38 -33.58
N PHE A 311 7.64 -12.49 -33.13
CA PHE A 311 7.71 -12.93 -31.74
C PHE A 311 9.11 -13.37 -31.35
N LEU A 312 9.78 -14.18 -32.18
CA LEU A 312 11.15 -14.62 -31.90
C LEU A 312 12.16 -13.47 -31.96
N LEU A 313 11.99 -12.51 -32.87
CA LEU A 313 12.82 -11.32 -32.94
C LEU A 313 12.65 -10.45 -31.69
N LEU A 314 11.42 -10.22 -31.25
CA LEU A 314 11.13 -9.43 -30.04
C LEU A 314 11.61 -10.15 -28.77
N GLY A 315 11.36 -11.45 -28.66
CA GLY A 315 11.84 -12.28 -27.55
C GLY A 315 13.37 -12.31 -27.47
N GLY A 316 14.03 -12.44 -28.62
CA GLY A 316 15.49 -12.35 -28.71
C GLY A 316 16.04 -10.97 -28.33
N ALA A 317 15.38 -9.90 -28.77
CA ALA A 317 15.76 -8.53 -28.40
C ALA A 317 15.63 -8.27 -26.89
N LEU A 318 14.55 -8.75 -26.27
CA LEU A 318 14.32 -8.63 -24.83
C LEU A 318 15.34 -9.46 -24.02
N ALA A 319 15.65 -10.68 -24.47
CA ALA A 319 16.70 -11.50 -23.85
C ALA A 319 18.08 -10.84 -23.96
N ALA A 320 18.40 -10.23 -25.11
CA ALA A 320 19.65 -9.50 -25.31
C ALA A 320 19.73 -8.24 -24.45
N ALA A 321 18.62 -7.52 -24.27
CA ALA A 321 18.54 -6.36 -23.38
C ALA A 321 18.71 -6.76 -21.90
N ALA A 322 18.02 -7.82 -21.46
CA ALA A 322 18.15 -8.37 -20.11
C ALA A 322 19.60 -8.80 -19.80
N TRP A 323 20.25 -9.47 -20.77
CA TRP A 323 21.64 -9.90 -20.65
C TRP A 323 22.62 -8.73 -20.55
N ARG A 324 22.41 -7.66 -21.32
CA ARG A 324 23.23 -6.44 -21.22
C ARG A 324 23.09 -5.75 -19.87
N LEU A 325 21.88 -5.68 -19.33
CA LEU A 325 21.60 -5.06 -18.03
C LEU A 325 22.22 -5.86 -16.88
N ASP A 326 22.09 -7.18 -16.89
CA ASP A 326 22.71 -8.07 -15.92
C ASP A 326 24.24 -7.95 -15.95
N LYS A 327 24.82 -7.87 -17.15
CA LYS A 327 26.26 -7.63 -17.33
C LYS A 327 26.69 -6.25 -16.83
N GLN A 328 25.88 -5.20 -17.00
CA GLN A 328 26.18 -3.87 -16.44
C GLN A 328 26.07 -3.81 -14.91
N GLN A 329 25.13 -4.54 -14.31
CA GLN A 329 25.02 -4.65 -12.84
C GLN A 329 26.19 -5.43 -12.23
N GLN A 330 26.69 -6.45 -12.94
CA GLN A 330 27.87 -7.22 -12.51
C GLN A 330 29.20 -6.52 -12.83
N SER A 331 29.22 -5.62 -13.83
CA SER A 331 30.40 -4.83 -14.22
C SER A 331 30.46 -3.45 -13.58
N ALA A 332 29.46 -3.08 -12.77
CA ALA A 332 29.56 -1.92 -11.90
C ALA A 332 30.64 -2.23 -10.86
N PRO A 333 31.75 -1.47 -10.81
CA PRO A 333 32.72 -1.63 -9.74
C PRO A 333 32.00 -1.52 -8.41
N PRO A 334 32.34 -2.32 -7.37
CA PRO A 334 31.96 -1.93 -6.02
C PRO A 334 32.43 -0.48 -5.86
N LEU A 335 31.52 0.43 -5.51
CA LEU A 335 31.88 1.80 -5.20
C LEU A 335 33.11 1.72 -4.30
N PRO A 336 34.24 2.36 -4.66
CA PRO A 336 35.33 2.48 -3.73
C PRO A 336 34.73 3.07 -2.47
N VAL A 337 34.93 2.39 -1.34
CA VAL A 337 34.93 3.09 -0.07
C VAL A 337 36.04 4.12 -0.25
N ALA A 338 35.66 5.31 -0.70
CA ALA A 338 36.54 6.45 -0.68
C ALA A 338 36.94 6.55 0.79
N ALA A 339 38.21 6.26 1.06
CA ALA A 339 38.84 6.78 2.26
C ALA A 339 38.58 8.29 2.20
N ALA A 340 37.57 8.73 2.93
CA ALA A 340 37.40 10.12 3.23
C ALA A 340 38.76 10.60 3.76
N PRO A 341 39.22 11.81 3.40
CA PRO A 341 40.32 12.42 4.11
C PRO A 341 40.00 12.29 5.59
N THR A 342 40.96 11.86 6.40
CA THR A 342 40.91 11.98 7.85
C THR A 342 40.82 13.45 8.20
N VAL A 343 39.63 14.03 8.04
CA VAL A 343 39.20 15.16 8.84
C VAL A 343 39.20 14.60 10.24
N ALA A 344 39.93 15.26 11.14
CA ALA A 344 39.93 14.95 12.55
C ALA A 344 38.49 14.62 12.95
N ARG A 345 38.30 13.41 13.48
CA ARG A 345 37.02 12.92 13.95
C ARG A 345 36.65 13.81 15.12
N GLU A 346 36.01 14.94 14.85
CA GLU A 346 35.08 15.52 15.79
C GLU A 346 34.16 14.36 16.14
N VAL A 347 34.15 14.04 17.43
CA VAL A 347 33.25 13.04 17.99
C VAL A 347 31.87 13.44 17.49
N GLN A 348 31.36 12.71 16.49
CA GLN A 348 29.96 12.84 16.11
C GLN A 348 29.20 12.48 17.37
N GLU A 349 28.62 13.50 18.00
CA GLU A 349 27.70 13.31 19.10
C GLU A 349 26.59 12.39 18.59
N ALA A 350 26.29 11.35 19.38
CA ALA A 350 25.28 10.37 19.05
C ALA A 350 24.00 11.10 18.61
N SER A 351 23.54 10.81 17.40
CA SER A 351 22.35 11.42 16.83
C SER A 351 21.16 10.49 17.00
N TRP A 352 19.94 11.02 16.92
CA TRP A 352 18.73 10.20 16.90
C TRP A 352 18.69 9.22 15.72
N ALA A 353 19.53 9.40 14.69
CA ALA A 353 19.67 8.47 13.57
C ALA A 353 20.46 7.20 13.93
N ASP A 354 21.22 7.20 15.04
CA ASP A 354 21.96 6.04 15.54
C ASP A 354 21.09 5.12 16.42
N VAL A 355 19.85 5.52 16.70
CA VAL A 355 18.89 4.72 17.46
C VAL A 355 18.32 3.62 16.56
N THR A 356 19.03 2.49 16.48
CA THR A 356 18.49 1.28 15.86
C THR A 356 17.33 0.71 16.69
N PRO A 357 16.17 0.42 16.08
CA PRO A 357 15.09 -0.29 16.74
C PRO A 357 15.58 -1.63 17.30
N LEU A 358 15.19 -1.94 18.54
CA LEU A 358 15.51 -3.23 19.17
C LEU A 358 14.65 -4.34 18.57
N ASP A 359 15.25 -5.50 18.36
CA ASP A 359 14.51 -6.71 18.01
C ASP A 359 13.66 -7.14 19.21
N VAL A 360 12.37 -7.43 18.97
CA VAL A 360 11.46 -7.89 20.04
C VAL A 360 11.92 -9.23 20.59
N LEU A 361 12.31 -10.18 19.74
CA LEU A 361 12.87 -11.47 20.11
C LEU A 361 14.21 -11.67 19.40
N GLY A 362 15.27 -11.90 20.18
CA GLY A 362 16.62 -12.15 19.70
C GLY A 362 17.14 -13.51 20.18
N LEU A 363 17.96 -14.15 19.35
CA LEU A 363 18.76 -15.32 19.71
C LEU A 363 20.21 -15.03 19.31
N GLU A 364 21.06 -14.84 20.29
CA GLU A 364 22.49 -14.70 20.08
C GLU A 364 23.18 -16.06 20.23
N VAL A 365 24.07 -16.38 19.29
CA VAL A 365 24.75 -17.67 19.27
C VAL A 365 26.27 -17.51 19.23
N GLY A 366 26.97 -18.34 20.01
CA GLY A 366 28.42 -18.49 19.92
C GLY A 366 28.83 -19.19 18.61
N TYR A 367 30.10 -19.03 18.23
CA TYR A 367 30.56 -19.42 16.90
C TYR A 367 30.44 -20.92 16.57
N ARG A 368 30.42 -21.82 17.57
CA ARG A 368 30.24 -23.26 17.32
C ARG A 368 28.79 -23.65 17.02
N LEU A 369 27.84 -22.77 17.34
CA LEU A 369 26.41 -22.99 17.08
C LEU A 369 25.97 -22.43 15.71
N ILE A 370 26.83 -21.65 15.03
CA ILE A 370 26.56 -21.07 13.70
C ILE A 370 26.09 -22.13 12.69
N PRO A 371 26.69 -23.34 12.58
CA PRO A 371 26.22 -24.35 11.65
C PRO A 371 24.76 -24.77 11.87
N LEU A 372 24.25 -24.72 13.12
CA LEU A 372 22.87 -25.08 13.43
C LEU A 372 21.86 -24.05 12.90
N VAL A 373 22.29 -22.80 12.70
CA VAL A 373 21.48 -21.67 12.26
C VAL A 373 21.76 -21.23 10.82
N ASP A 374 22.74 -21.82 10.14
CA ASP A 374 23.08 -21.49 8.75
C ASP A 374 22.20 -22.29 7.77
N LYS A 375 21.53 -21.59 6.84
CA LYS A 375 20.70 -22.20 5.79
C LYS A 375 21.53 -23.05 4.81
N ALA A 376 22.81 -22.75 4.63
CA ALA A 376 23.70 -23.50 3.75
C ALA A 376 24.13 -24.85 4.36
N GLN A 377 24.01 -25.01 5.68
CA GLN A 377 24.48 -26.16 6.45
C GLN A 377 23.31 -26.86 7.17
N ASP A 378 22.26 -27.23 6.41
CA ASP A 378 21.02 -27.90 6.85
C ASP A 378 20.08 -27.04 7.74
N GLY A 379 20.62 -26.13 8.56
CA GLY A 379 19.85 -25.10 9.27
C GLY A 379 18.74 -25.68 10.16
N GLU A 380 19.06 -26.74 10.89
CA GLU A 380 18.08 -27.52 11.65
C GLU A 380 17.36 -26.67 12.72
N LEU A 381 18.09 -25.81 13.43
CA LEU A 381 17.52 -24.93 14.45
C LEU A 381 16.59 -23.88 13.82
N LEU A 382 16.94 -23.33 12.65
CA LEU A 382 16.07 -22.41 11.90
C LEU A 382 14.71 -23.05 11.56
N ARG A 383 14.71 -24.32 11.14
CA ARG A 383 13.50 -25.06 10.80
C ARG A 383 12.61 -25.26 12.04
N ARG A 384 13.22 -25.59 13.18
CA ARG A 384 12.54 -25.77 14.46
C ARG A 384 11.95 -24.47 14.98
N ILE A 385 12.67 -23.35 14.89
CA ILE A 385 12.17 -22.01 15.28
C ILE A 385 10.91 -21.62 14.49
N ARG A 386 10.88 -21.89 13.18
CA ARG A 386 9.65 -21.68 12.38
C ARG A 386 8.50 -22.56 12.85
N GLY A 387 8.79 -23.81 13.23
CA GLY A 387 7.83 -24.74 13.81
C GLY A 387 7.25 -24.24 15.13
N ILE A 388 8.10 -23.73 16.03
CA ILE A 388 7.70 -23.13 17.32
C ILE A 388 6.69 -22.02 17.08
N ARG A 389 6.99 -21.07 16.20
CA ARG A 389 6.09 -19.93 15.92
C ARG A 389 4.72 -20.38 15.42
N LYS A 390 4.68 -21.41 14.56
CA LYS A 390 3.42 -21.98 14.08
C LYS A 390 2.64 -22.66 15.20
N LYS A 391 3.31 -23.46 16.03
CA LYS A 391 2.71 -24.16 17.16
C LYS A 391 2.18 -23.16 18.20
N PHE A 392 2.97 -22.15 18.56
CA PHE A 392 2.56 -21.07 19.45
C PHE A 392 1.28 -20.39 18.96
N ALA A 393 1.20 -20.05 17.67
CA ALA A 393 -0.02 -19.44 17.13
C ALA A 393 -1.25 -20.36 17.23
N GLN A 394 -1.06 -21.68 17.11
CA GLN A 394 -2.13 -22.66 17.23
C GLN A 394 -2.57 -22.90 18.69
N ASP A 395 -1.63 -22.89 19.62
CA ASP A 395 -1.87 -23.20 21.03
C ASP A 395 -2.32 -21.95 21.80
N VAL A 396 -1.68 -20.80 21.57
CA VAL A 396 -1.91 -19.55 22.30
C VAL A 396 -2.90 -18.62 21.59
N GLY A 397 -2.97 -18.64 20.25
CA GLY A 397 -3.99 -17.88 19.50
C GLY A 397 -3.56 -16.53 18.93
N PHE A 398 -2.28 -16.17 18.98
CA PHE A 398 -1.74 -15.01 18.24
C PHE A 398 -0.36 -15.29 17.64
N LEU A 399 0.06 -14.47 16.67
CA LEU A 399 1.33 -14.63 15.98
C LEU A 399 2.43 -13.80 16.64
N VAL A 400 3.44 -14.46 17.22
CA VAL A 400 4.60 -13.77 17.80
C VAL A 400 5.51 -13.17 16.73
N SER A 401 6.25 -12.14 17.14
CA SER A 401 7.33 -11.53 16.36
C SER A 401 8.40 -12.57 15.95
N PRO A 402 9.03 -12.42 14.77
CA PRO A 402 10.08 -13.33 14.32
C PRO A 402 11.32 -13.21 15.21
N VAL A 403 11.97 -14.35 15.45
CA VAL A 403 13.20 -14.45 16.24
C VAL A 403 14.38 -14.06 15.35
N HIS A 404 15.07 -12.98 15.70
CA HIS A 404 16.26 -12.50 15.00
C HIS A 404 17.48 -13.24 15.54
N ILE A 405 18.22 -13.92 14.67
CA ILE A 405 19.40 -14.68 15.05
C ILE A 405 20.64 -13.87 14.69
N ARG A 406 21.54 -13.69 15.65
CA ARG A 406 22.80 -12.95 15.49
C ARG A 406 23.95 -13.78 16.06
N ASP A 407 25.10 -13.75 15.41
CA ASP A 407 26.33 -14.27 16.00
C ASP A 407 26.90 -13.26 17.00
N ASN A 408 27.35 -13.76 18.14
CA ASN A 408 28.02 -12.94 19.15
C ASN A 408 29.35 -13.60 19.52
N LEU A 409 30.45 -12.97 19.08
CA LEU A 409 31.82 -13.46 19.31
C LEU A 409 32.29 -13.29 20.76
N GLU A 410 31.59 -12.51 21.57
CA GLU A 410 31.86 -12.34 23.00
C GLU A 410 31.30 -13.50 23.84
N LEU A 411 30.36 -14.28 23.27
CA LEU A 411 29.84 -15.48 23.93
C LEU A 411 30.84 -16.62 23.89
N LYS A 412 30.75 -17.51 24.89
CA LYS A 412 31.50 -18.78 24.88
C LYS A 412 31.14 -19.56 23.60
N PRO A 413 32.07 -20.38 23.07
CA PRO A 413 31.89 -21.10 21.80
C PRO A 413 30.54 -21.81 21.64
N ASN A 414 30.08 -22.47 22.70
CA ASN A 414 28.89 -23.32 22.75
C ASN A 414 27.69 -22.64 23.45
N ALA A 415 27.81 -21.38 23.85
CA ALA A 415 26.76 -20.67 24.55
C ALA A 415 25.79 -19.99 23.57
N TYR A 416 24.55 -19.82 24.02
CA TYR A 416 23.54 -19.00 23.36
C TYR A 416 22.80 -18.15 24.40
N LYS A 417 22.28 -17.01 23.96
CA LYS A 417 21.44 -16.12 24.76
C LYS A 417 20.14 -15.82 24.04
N ILE A 418 19.06 -15.74 24.80
CA ILE A 418 17.73 -15.39 24.32
C ILE A 418 17.39 -14.01 24.88
N LEU A 419 17.07 -13.09 23.99
CA LEU A 419 16.80 -11.70 24.29
C LEU A 419 15.33 -11.38 24.03
N LEU A 420 14.71 -10.61 24.92
CA LEU A 420 13.41 -9.99 24.75
C LEU A 420 13.58 -8.48 24.83
N LYS A 421 13.27 -7.77 23.73
CA LYS A 421 13.44 -6.31 23.62
C LYS A 421 14.85 -5.85 24.00
N GLY A 422 15.86 -6.62 23.58
CA GLY A 422 17.27 -6.38 23.88
C GLY A 422 17.75 -6.77 25.28
N VAL A 423 16.88 -7.30 26.15
CA VAL A 423 17.22 -7.74 27.51
C VAL A 423 17.31 -9.27 27.55
N GLU A 424 18.34 -9.79 28.21
CA GLU A 424 18.52 -11.22 28.40
C GLU A 424 17.44 -11.81 29.30
N ILE A 425 16.73 -12.82 28.78
CA ILE A 425 15.69 -13.57 29.50
C ILE A 425 16.06 -15.04 29.71
N GLY A 426 17.12 -15.52 29.06
CA GLY A 426 17.66 -16.84 29.30
C GLY A 426 18.97 -17.09 28.56
N GLU A 427 19.80 -17.93 29.13
CA GLU A 427 21.06 -18.39 28.54
C GLU A 427 21.20 -19.90 28.67
N GLY A 428 22.07 -20.49 27.84
CA GLY A 428 22.38 -21.90 27.95
C GLY A 428 23.58 -22.29 27.11
N GLU A 429 24.03 -23.53 27.27
CA GLU A 429 25.10 -24.12 26.47
C GLU A 429 24.56 -25.31 25.69
N ALA A 430 24.91 -25.40 24.41
CA ALA A 430 24.56 -26.50 23.52
C ALA A 430 25.84 -27.02 22.86
N PHE A 431 26.02 -28.35 22.83
CA PHE A 431 27.24 -28.98 22.33
C PHE A 431 26.95 -29.75 21.04
N PRO A 432 27.20 -29.15 19.85
CA PRO A 432 27.04 -29.84 18.58
C PRO A 432 27.87 -31.14 18.55
N GLY A 433 27.24 -32.25 18.16
CA GLY A 433 27.85 -33.58 18.14
C GLY A 433 27.56 -34.46 19.36
N ASN A 434 27.07 -33.87 20.47
CA ASN A 434 26.62 -34.62 21.65
C ASN A 434 25.08 -34.67 21.73
N LEU A 435 24.54 -35.49 22.62
CA LEU A 435 23.11 -35.55 22.94
C LEU A 435 22.89 -35.18 24.41
N LEU A 436 21.77 -34.55 24.73
CA LEU A 436 21.39 -34.27 26.11
C LEU A 436 20.45 -35.35 26.63
N ALA A 437 20.86 -36.07 27.67
CA ALA A 437 20.04 -37.05 28.38
C ALA A 437 19.43 -36.40 29.63
N ILE A 438 18.12 -36.16 29.61
CA ILE A 438 17.37 -35.50 30.68
C ILE A 438 16.76 -36.55 31.61
N ASN A 439 16.93 -36.37 32.92
CA ASN A 439 16.36 -37.25 33.95
C ASN A 439 14.97 -36.75 34.38
N PRO A 440 13.87 -37.47 34.06
CA PRO A 440 12.51 -37.08 34.47
C PRO A 440 12.20 -37.44 35.94
N GLY A 441 13.19 -37.83 36.74
CA GLY A 441 13.07 -38.19 38.15
C GLY A 441 12.99 -39.69 38.45
N ARG A 442 12.91 -40.55 37.43
CA ARG A 442 12.81 -42.02 37.58
C ARG A 442 13.75 -42.75 36.63
N VAL A 443 15.07 -42.59 36.85
CA VAL A 443 16.10 -43.30 36.07
C VAL A 443 16.68 -44.49 36.83
N ALA A 444 17.03 -45.55 36.11
CA ALA A 444 17.53 -46.81 36.68
C ALA A 444 19.05 -46.81 36.97
N GLY A 445 19.80 -45.84 36.46
CA GLY A 445 21.24 -45.72 36.63
C GLY A 445 21.79 -44.43 36.04
N GLN A 446 23.09 -44.18 36.19
CA GLN A 446 23.78 -43.02 35.58
C GLN A 446 24.44 -43.40 34.25
N VAL A 447 24.55 -42.41 33.36
CA VAL A 447 25.23 -42.54 32.06
C VAL A 447 26.54 -41.72 32.04
N PRO A 448 27.58 -42.19 31.33
CA PRO A 448 28.84 -41.46 31.25
C PRO A 448 28.71 -40.19 30.40
N GLY A 449 29.14 -39.04 30.93
CA GLY A 449 29.06 -37.77 30.23
C GLY A 449 29.29 -36.55 31.13
N THR A 450 29.08 -35.35 30.58
CA THR A 450 29.22 -34.09 31.32
C THR A 450 27.89 -33.71 31.95
N ALA A 451 27.84 -33.66 33.28
CA ALA A 451 26.65 -33.28 34.03
C ALA A 451 26.28 -31.80 33.77
N THR A 452 24.99 -31.53 33.62
CA THR A 452 24.40 -30.21 33.37
C THR A 452 22.95 -30.18 33.84
N THR A 453 22.22 -29.12 33.52
CA THR A 453 20.79 -28.97 33.79
C THR A 453 20.06 -28.65 32.50
N ASP A 454 18.85 -29.18 32.34
CA ASP A 454 17.98 -28.79 31.24
C ASP A 454 17.57 -27.31 31.40
N PRO A 455 17.79 -26.47 30.39
CA PRO A 455 17.54 -25.03 30.50
C PRO A 455 16.05 -24.66 30.49
N ALA A 456 15.15 -25.54 30.04
CA ALA A 456 13.72 -25.23 30.01
C ALA A 456 13.03 -25.52 31.36
N PHE A 457 13.35 -26.65 32.00
CA PHE A 457 12.64 -27.14 33.19
C PHE A 457 13.54 -27.27 34.44
N GLY A 458 14.84 -27.00 34.33
CA GLY A 458 15.78 -27.12 35.44
C GLY A 458 16.05 -28.55 35.89
N LEU A 459 15.71 -29.55 35.07
CA LEU A 459 15.88 -30.96 35.41
C LEU A 459 17.36 -31.37 35.32
N PRO A 460 17.85 -32.30 36.17
CA PRO A 460 19.20 -32.84 36.05
C PRO A 460 19.39 -33.53 34.69
N ALA A 461 20.47 -33.19 33.99
CA ALA A 461 20.76 -33.73 32.66
C ALA A 461 22.25 -34.03 32.47
N VAL A 462 22.58 -34.81 31.45
CA VAL A 462 23.97 -35.18 31.13
C VAL A 462 24.19 -35.12 29.62
N TRP A 463 25.23 -34.41 29.19
CA TRP A 463 25.71 -34.46 27.80
C TRP A 463 26.46 -35.77 27.56
N ILE A 464 25.91 -36.61 26.68
CA ILE A 464 26.42 -37.93 26.35
C ILE A 464 26.90 -37.99 24.89
N ASP A 465 27.82 -38.91 24.63
CA ASP A 465 28.19 -39.27 23.25
C ASP A 465 27.00 -39.95 22.54
N PRO A 466 26.77 -39.73 21.23
CA PRO A 466 25.72 -40.39 20.48
C PRO A 466 25.70 -41.93 20.61
N ALA A 467 26.85 -42.57 20.83
CA ALA A 467 26.96 -44.01 21.04
C ALA A 467 26.25 -44.49 22.33
N ALA A 468 26.13 -43.63 23.35
CA ALA A 468 25.48 -43.96 24.62
C ALA A 468 23.94 -43.77 24.59
N ARG A 469 23.36 -43.39 23.45
CA ARG A 469 21.92 -43.09 23.29
C ARG A 469 21.03 -44.24 23.72
N GLU A 470 21.27 -45.45 23.23
CA GLU A 470 20.43 -46.63 23.51
C GLU A 470 20.48 -46.99 25.00
N GLN A 471 21.66 -46.90 25.62
CA GLN A 471 21.83 -47.14 27.05
C GLN A 471 21.08 -46.10 27.89
N ALA A 472 21.17 -44.81 27.54
CA ALA A 472 20.46 -43.75 28.24
C ALA A 472 18.93 -43.95 28.17
N GLN A 473 18.41 -44.28 26.99
CA GLN A 473 16.99 -44.58 26.82
C GLN A 473 16.56 -45.82 27.61
N ALA A 474 17.38 -46.88 27.65
CA ALA A 474 17.11 -48.08 28.45
C ALA A 474 17.08 -47.79 29.96
N TYR A 475 17.85 -46.81 30.44
CA TYR A 475 17.81 -46.35 31.83
C TYR A 475 16.67 -45.37 32.13
N GLY A 476 15.86 -45.00 31.13
CA GLY A 476 14.70 -44.12 31.29
C GLY A 476 14.99 -42.63 31.09
N TYR A 477 16.13 -42.26 30.51
CA TYR A 477 16.41 -40.87 30.16
C TYR A 477 15.68 -40.45 28.88
N THR A 478 15.22 -39.21 28.85
CA THR A 478 14.76 -38.56 27.61
C THR A 478 15.97 -37.98 26.89
N VAL A 479 16.31 -38.53 25.72
CA VAL A 479 17.51 -38.12 24.96
C VAL A 479 17.11 -37.20 23.80
N VAL A 480 17.69 -36.00 23.75
CA VAL A 480 17.40 -34.97 22.74
C VAL A 480 18.68 -34.40 22.11
N ASP A 481 18.57 -33.93 20.87
CA ASP A 481 19.67 -33.27 20.14
C ASP A 481 19.87 -31.80 20.58
N PRO A 482 21.05 -31.19 20.35
CA PRO A 482 21.34 -29.82 20.79
C PRO A 482 20.40 -28.76 20.21
N SER A 483 20.00 -28.92 18.94
CA SER A 483 19.03 -28.04 18.27
C SER A 483 17.67 -28.07 18.99
N THR A 484 17.26 -29.24 19.49
CA THR A 484 16.03 -29.46 20.25
C THR A 484 16.12 -28.85 21.64
N VAL A 485 17.28 -28.90 22.30
CA VAL A 485 17.50 -28.23 23.59
C VAL A 485 17.27 -26.72 23.45
N VAL A 486 17.94 -26.07 22.51
CA VAL A 486 17.79 -24.62 22.26
C VAL A 486 16.35 -24.27 21.86
N ALA A 487 15.75 -25.06 20.98
CA ALA A 487 14.38 -24.87 20.54
C ALA A 487 13.36 -25.01 21.70
N THR A 488 13.55 -25.98 22.59
CA THR A 488 12.65 -26.22 23.72
C THR A 488 12.76 -25.11 24.75
N HIS A 489 13.99 -24.66 25.04
CA HIS A 489 14.23 -23.52 25.91
C HIS A 489 13.60 -22.24 25.36
N LEU A 490 13.81 -21.94 24.07
CA LEU A 490 13.18 -20.79 23.41
C LEU A 490 11.65 -20.87 23.44
N ASN A 491 11.07 -22.04 23.17
CA ASN A 491 9.62 -22.22 23.24
C ASN A 491 9.08 -22.00 24.66
N HIS A 492 9.77 -22.51 25.68
CA HIS A 492 9.41 -22.30 27.08
C HIS A 492 9.40 -20.82 27.44
N LEU A 493 10.45 -20.08 27.09
CA LEU A 493 10.56 -18.64 27.35
C LEU A 493 9.52 -17.81 26.58
N ILE A 494 9.23 -18.17 25.33
CA ILE A 494 8.18 -17.49 24.55
C ILE A 494 6.81 -17.69 25.21
N LEU A 495 6.54 -18.87 25.78
CA LEU A 495 5.29 -19.14 26.50
C LEU A 495 5.24 -18.39 27.83
N SER A 496 6.32 -18.40 28.63
CA SER A 496 6.36 -17.70 29.92
C SER A 496 6.24 -16.19 29.77
N HIS A 497 6.72 -15.62 28.66
CA HIS A 497 6.62 -14.19 28.35
C HIS A 497 5.55 -13.85 27.30
N ALA A 498 4.57 -14.73 27.07
CA ALA A 498 3.53 -14.51 26.05
C ALA A 498 2.77 -13.19 26.25
N ALA A 499 2.49 -12.83 27.50
CA ALA A 499 1.85 -11.58 27.86
C ALA A 499 2.66 -10.33 27.45
N GLU A 500 3.99 -10.37 27.59
CA GLU A 500 4.89 -9.26 27.24
C GLU A 500 5.12 -9.13 25.74
N LEU A 501 4.99 -10.25 25.03
CA LEU A 501 5.05 -10.35 23.57
C LEU A 501 3.77 -9.83 22.89
N LEU A 502 2.65 -9.79 23.60
CA LEU A 502 1.41 -9.20 23.09
C LEU A 502 1.43 -7.67 23.23
N GLY A 503 2.11 -7.02 22.28
CA GLY A 503 2.13 -5.56 22.14
C GLY A 503 0.87 -5.00 21.49
N ARG A 504 0.85 -3.67 21.29
CA ARG A 504 -0.23 -3.00 20.54
C ARG A 504 -0.25 -3.43 19.08
N GLN A 505 0.91 -3.69 18.48
CA GLN A 505 1.01 -4.13 17.08
C GLN A 505 0.40 -5.53 16.91
N GLU A 506 0.74 -6.47 17.79
CA GLU A 506 0.20 -7.82 17.77
C GLU A 506 -1.31 -7.82 18.06
N ALA A 507 -1.78 -7.02 19.03
CA ALA A 507 -3.21 -6.89 19.31
C ALA A 507 -3.98 -6.32 18.11
N GLN A 508 -3.47 -5.27 17.45
CA GLN A 508 -4.08 -4.72 16.24
C GLN A 508 -4.09 -5.76 15.12
N ALA A 509 -2.97 -6.44 14.86
CA ALA A 509 -2.87 -7.45 13.81
C ALA A 509 -3.82 -8.63 14.05
N LEU A 510 -4.05 -9.01 15.31
CA LEU A 510 -5.03 -10.02 15.70
C LEU A 510 -6.45 -9.57 15.39
N LEU A 511 -6.82 -8.35 15.77
CA LEU A 511 -8.14 -7.77 15.46
C LEU A 511 -8.35 -7.60 13.96
N ASP A 512 -7.35 -7.15 13.21
CA ASP A 512 -7.39 -7.03 11.74
C ASP A 512 -7.56 -8.39 11.06
N HIS A 513 -6.97 -9.46 11.61
CA HIS A 513 -7.18 -10.80 11.12
C HIS A 513 -8.62 -11.25 11.33
N LEU A 514 -9.18 -11.02 12.53
CA LEU A 514 -10.57 -11.33 12.87
C LEU A 514 -11.58 -10.52 12.05
N ALA A 515 -11.26 -9.26 11.74
CA ALA A 515 -12.11 -8.39 10.94
C ALA A 515 -12.32 -8.90 9.50
N LYS A 516 -11.46 -9.79 9.00
CA LYS A 516 -11.66 -10.44 7.69
C LYS A 516 -12.88 -11.36 7.68
N ASP A 517 -13.13 -12.05 8.78
CA ASP A 517 -14.21 -13.03 8.91
C ASP A 517 -15.44 -12.44 9.65
N MET A 518 -15.21 -11.52 10.60
CA MET A 518 -16.24 -10.93 11.48
C MET A 518 -16.10 -9.41 11.60
N PRO A 519 -16.17 -8.64 10.48
CA PRO A 519 -15.88 -7.21 10.47
C PRO A 519 -16.78 -6.40 11.41
N LYS A 520 -18.09 -6.67 11.40
CA LYS A 520 -19.06 -5.94 12.23
C LYS A 520 -18.76 -6.06 13.73
N LEU A 521 -18.41 -7.26 14.19
CA LEU A 521 -18.13 -7.52 15.59
C LEU A 521 -16.88 -6.76 16.06
N VAL A 522 -15.84 -6.71 15.22
CA VAL A 522 -14.61 -5.96 15.53
C VAL A 522 -14.86 -4.45 15.48
N GLU A 523 -15.56 -3.95 14.47
CA GLU A 523 -15.89 -2.52 14.34
C GLU A 523 -16.79 -2.01 15.47
N ASP A 524 -17.69 -2.86 15.98
CA ASP A 524 -18.56 -2.51 17.11
C ASP A 524 -17.81 -2.52 18.45
N LEU A 525 -16.76 -3.33 18.58
CA LEU A 525 -15.90 -3.31 19.77
C LEU A 525 -14.88 -2.17 19.73
N VAL A 526 -13.99 -2.16 18.72
CA VAL A 526 -12.86 -1.21 18.62
C VAL A 526 -12.99 -0.39 17.34
N PRO A 527 -13.00 0.96 17.42
CA PRO A 527 -12.80 1.80 18.61
C PRO A 527 -14.11 2.20 19.33
N LYS A 528 -15.28 1.69 18.92
CA LYS A 528 -16.58 2.22 19.35
C LYS A 528 -16.90 1.96 20.83
N ALA A 529 -16.75 0.73 21.30
CA ALA A 529 -17.11 0.33 22.66
C ALA A 529 -15.92 0.37 23.63
N LEU A 530 -14.73 -0.04 23.18
CA LEU A 530 -13.48 -0.05 23.95
C LEU A 530 -12.31 0.50 23.11
N SER A 531 -11.32 1.08 23.80
CA SER A 531 -10.04 1.41 23.17
C SER A 531 -9.20 0.17 22.89
N LEU A 532 -8.33 0.22 21.87
CA LEU A 532 -7.35 -0.85 21.60
C LEU A 532 -6.49 -1.15 22.83
N GLY A 533 -6.13 -0.13 23.63
CA GLY A 533 -5.34 -0.29 24.85
C GLY A 533 -6.07 -1.10 25.92
N THR A 534 -7.36 -0.86 26.11
CA THR A 534 -8.21 -1.62 27.04
C THR A 534 -8.29 -3.09 26.62
N VAL A 535 -8.57 -3.34 25.34
CA VAL A 535 -8.62 -4.71 24.80
C VAL A 535 -7.27 -5.40 24.94
N GLN A 536 -6.17 -4.74 24.58
CA GLN A 536 -4.83 -5.29 24.72
C GLN A 536 -4.50 -5.63 26.19
N LYS A 537 -4.91 -4.80 27.16
CA LYS A 537 -4.70 -5.08 28.58
C LYS A 537 -5.48 -6.30 29.05
N VAL A 538 -6.74 -6.47 28.62
CA VAL A 538 -7.52 -7.69 28.92
C VAL A 538 -6.85 -8.93 28.33
N LEU A 539 -6.47 -8.90 27.06
CA LEU A 539 -5.80 -10.03 26.40
C LEU A 539 -4.47 -10.36 27.07
N ARG A 540 -3.72 -9.35 27.51
CA ARG A 540 -2.49 -9.52 28.26
C ARG A 540 -2.74 -10.18 29.63
N ASN A 541 -3.74 -9.73 30.38
CA ASN A 541 -4.09 -10.32 31.67
C ASN A 541 -4.45 -11.82 31.53
N LEU A 542 -5.19 -12.20 30.48
CA LEU A 542 -5.48 -13.61 30.18
C LEU A 542 -4.20 -14.41 29.95
N LEU A 543 -3.25 -13.87 29.17
CA LEU A 543 -1.96 -14.53 28.91
C LEU A 543 -1.05 -14.60 30.15
N GLU A 544 -1.09 -13.60 31.05
CA GLU A 544 -0.35 -13.63 32.33
C GLU A 544 -0.81 -14.81 33.20
N GLU A 545 -2.08 -15.22 33.07
CA GLU A 545 -2.64 -16.38 33.76
C GLU A 545 -2.57 -17.69 32.94
N GLY A 546 -1.88 -17.68 31.80
CA GLY A 546 -1.75 -18.86 30.92
C GLY A 546 -3.04 -19.25 30.19
N VAL A 547 -4.02 -18.35 30.09
CA VAL A 547 -5.27 -18.60 29.35
C VAL A 547 -5.07 -18.34 27.86
N SER A 548 -5.34 -19.35 27.03
CA SER A 548 -5.21 -19.23 25.57
C SER A 548 -6.23 -18.27 24.93
N LEU A 549 -5.79 -17.52 23.93
CA LEU A 549 -6.59 -16.58 23.13
C LEU A 549 -7.12 -17.23 21.84
N ARG A 550 -7.35 -18.54 21.84
CA ARG A 550 -7.82 -19.24 20.63
C ARG A 550 -9.28 -18.92 20.31
N ASP A 551 -10.11 -18.75 21.32
CA ASP A 551 -11.52 -18.42 21.18
C ASP A 551 -11.76 -16.91 21.23
N MET A 552 -11.13 -16.19 20.29
CA MET A 552 -11.25 -14.72 20.21
C MET A 552 -12.68 -14.25 19.95
N ARG A 553 -13.53 -15.10 19.36
CA ARG A 553 -14.95 -14.77 19.15
C ARG A 553 -15.64 -14.57 20.48
N THR A 554 -15.57 -15.56 21.38
CA THR A 554 -16.18 -15.45 22.71
C THR A 554 -15.57 -14.32 23.53
N VAL A 555 -14.26 -14.07 23.41
CA VAL A 555 -13.60 -12.93 24.05
C VAL A 555 -14.22 -11.61 23.59
N ILE A 556 -14.30 -11.37 22.27
CA ILE A 556 -14.78 -10.10 21.71
C ILE A 556 -16.27 -9.89 21.98
N GLU A 557 -17.10 -10.93 21.85
CA GLU A 557 -18.54 -10.88 22.17
C GLU A 557 -18.75 -10.50 23.65
N THR A 558 -18.03 -11.16 24.56
CA THR A 558 -18.13 -10.87 26.00
C THR A 558 -17.66 -9.45 26.32
N LEU A 559 -16.59 -8.98 25.66
CA LEU A 559 -16.12 -7.61 25.81
C LEU A 559 -17.12 -6.59 25.28
N ALA A 560 -17.76 -6.86 24.14
CA ALA A 560 -18.76 -5.95 23.56
C ALA A 560 -19.98 -5.81 24.48
N ASP A 561 -20.47 -6.92 25.05
CA ASP A 561 -21.59 -6.93 26.00
C ASP A 561 -21.22 -6.29 27.34
N GLY A 562 -19.98 -6.52 27.81
CA GLY A 562 -19.45 -5.99 29.07
C GLY A 562 -19.08 -4.51 29.02
N ALA A 563 -18.68 -4.00 27.85
CA ALA A 563 -18.17 -2.64 27.65
C ALA A 563 -19.16 -1.54 28.05
N ALA A 564 -20.47 -1.80 27.90
CA ALA A 564 -21.51 -0.86 28.31
C ALA A 564 -21.60 -0.71 29.84
N ARG A 565 -21.16 -1.72 30.61
CA ARG A 565 -21.22 -1.75 32.07
C ARG A 565 -19.92 -1.32 32.73
N SER A 566 -18.79 -1.69 32.16
CA SER A 566 -17.47 -1.36 32.67
C SER A 566 -16.47 -1.18 31.55
N GLN A 567 -15.55 -0.23 31.74
CA GLN A 567 -14.40 0.02 30.87
C GLN A 567 -13.09 -0.41 31.56
N ASP A 568 -13.17 -0.92 32.78
CA ASP A 568 -12.03 -1.39 33.56
C ASP A 568 -11.51 -2.74 33.02
N PRO A 569 -10.25 -2.83 32.56
CA PRO A 569 -9.68 -4.07 32.04
C PRO A 569 -9.77 -5.24 33.02
N ASP A 570 -9.61 -5.02 34.32
CA ASP A 570 -9.56 -6.12 35.29
C ASP A 570 -10.97 -6.71 35.48
N ALA A 571 -11.99 -5.86 35.64
CA ALA A 571 -13.38 -6.29 35.67
C ALA A 571 -13.81 -7.03 34.38
N LEU A 572 -13.39 -6.53 33.21
CA LEU A 572 -13.67 -7.16 31.92
C LEU A 572 -12.96 -8.52 31.78
N THR A 573 -11.72 -8.63 32.28
CA THR A 573 -10.96 -9.88 32.30
C THR A 573 -11.71 -10.97 33.07
N VAL A 574 -12.29 -10.66 34.23
CA VAL A 574 -13.09 -11.61 35.02
C VAL A 574 -14.29 -12.14 34.22
N GLN A 575 -15.01 -11.26 33.51
CA GLN A 575 -16.15 -11.68 32.69
C GLN A 575 -15.73 -12.60 31.53
N VAL A 576 -14.64 -12.26 30.86
CA VAL A 576 -14.09 -13.07 29.76
C VAL A 576 -13.65 -14.45 30.27
N ARG A 577 -13.02 -14.54 31.45
CA ARG A 577 -12.64 -15.84 32.05
C ARG A 577 -13.84 -16.74 32.31
N VAL A 578 -14.95 -16.18 32.80
CA VAL A 578 -16.19 -16.94 33.01
C VAL A 578 -16.72 -17.48 31.67
N ALA A 579 -16.73 -16.65 30.63
CA ALA A 579 -17.16 -17.06 29.29
C ALA A 579 -16.24 -18.14 28.67
N LEU A 580 -14.94 -18.06 28.93
CA LEU A 580 -13.94 -19.04 28.51
C LEU A 580 -13.84 -20.28 29.42
N GLY A 581 -14.68 -20.39 30.46
CA GLY A 581 -14.55 -21.42 31.49
C GLY A 581 -14.48 -22.85 30.94
N ARG A 582 -15.23 -23.15 29.87
CA ARG A 582 -15.16 -24.47 29.20
C ARG A 582 -13.77 -24.76 28.62
N SER A 583 -13.14 -23.77 27.99
CA SER A 583 -11.82 -23.89 27.39
C SER A 583 -10.73 -24.01 28.46
N ILE A 584 -10.80 -23.18 29.51
CA ILE A 584 -9.88 -23.22 30.65
C ILE A 584 -9.91 -24.60 31.33
N VAL A 585 -11.10 -25.12 31.62
CA VAL A 585 -11.25 -26.44 32.26
C VAL A 585 -10.71 -27.56 31.37
N GLN A 586 -11.00 -27.52 30.06
CA GLN A 586 -10.53 -28.53 29.11
C GLN A 586 -9.01 -28.53 28.93
N GLU A 587 -8.36 -27.36 29.05
CA GLU A 587 -6.91 -27.21 28.93
C GLU A 587 -6.18 -27.76 30.17
N LEU A 588 -6.73 -27.53 31.36
CA LEU A 588 -6.16 -28.01 32.63
C LEU A 588 -6.46 -29.49 32.90
N TYR A 589 -7.70 -29.93 32.60
CA TYR A 589 -8.17 -31.30 32.84
C TYR A 589 -8.82 -31.86 31.57
N PRO A 590 -8.02 -32.35 30.61
CA PRO A 590 -8.56 -32.89 29.37
C PRO A 590 -9.38 -34.17 29.61
N GLY A 591 -10.66 -34.15 29.22
CA GLY A 591 -11.55 -35.30 29.29
C GLY A 591 -12.53 -35.24 30.48
N ALA A 592 -13.21 -36.36 30.77
CA ALA A 592 -14.18 -36.46 31.86
C ALA A 592 -13.57 -37.01 33.16
N SER A 593 -12.27 -36.79 33.38
CA SER A 593 -11.60 -37.18 34.63
C SER A 593 -12.04 -36.29 35.79
N GLU A 594 -12.04 -36.83 37.01
CA GLU A 594 -12.22 -36.01 38.22
C GLU A 594 -11.15 -34.92 38.30
N MET A 595 -11.59 -33.70 38.62
CA MET A 595 -10.72 -32.52 38.73
C MET A 595 -10.08 -32.49 40.11
N GLN A 596 -8.75 -32.60 40.18
CA GLN A 596 -8.00 -32.58 41.43
C GLN A 596 -7.55 -31.16 41.78
N VAL A 597 -8.40 -30.41 42.48
CA VAL A 597 -8.09 -29.01 42.87
C VAL A 597 -7.51 -28.91 44.28
N MET A 598 -6.63 -27.93 44.47
CA MET A 598 -6.29 -27.44 45.81
C MET A 598 -7.31 -26.37 46.21
N ALA A 599 -7.90 -26.50 47.39
CA ALA A 599 -8.82 -25.51 47.95
C ALA A 599 -8.16 -24.82 49.15
N LEU A 600 -8.47 -23.53 49.34
CA LEU A 600 -8.09 -22.82 50.55
C LEU A 600 -8.92 -23.31 51.74
N ASP A 601 -8.33 -23.28 52.93
CA ASP A 601 -9.09 -23.54 54.15
C ASP A 601 -10.20 -22.49 54.33
N PRO A 602 -11.44 -22.87 54.72
CA PRO A 602 -12.55 -21.93 54.83
C PRO A 602 -12.31 -20.76 55.81
N GLN A 603 -11.46 -20.93 56.83
CA GLN A 603 -11.09 -19.83 57.72
C GLN A 603 -10.16 -18.84 57.01
N LEU A 604 -9.16 -19.36 56.31
CA LEU A 604 -8.22 -18.56 55.52
C LEU A 604 -8.96 -17.77 54.43
N GLU A 605 -9.92 -18.39 53.74
CA GLU A 605 -10.75 -17.73 52.73
C GLU A 605 -11.50 -16.52 53.30
N ARG A 606 -12.12 -16.65 54.49
CA ARG A 606 -12.82 -15.55 55.15
C ARG A 606 -11.90 -14.40 55.52
N VAL A 607 -10.70 -14.72 56.03
CA VAL A 607 -9.70 -13.70 56.38
C VAL A 607 -9.28 -12.92 55.15
N LEU A 608 -9.01 -13.62 54.03
CA LEU A 608 -8.65 -12.97 52.77
C LEU A 608 -9.80 -12.12 52.21
N GLN A 609 -11.04 -12.62 52.24
CA GLN A 609 -12.21 -11.85 51.80
C GLN A 609 -12.43 -10.57 52.63
N GLN A 610 -12.23 -10.64 53.96
CA GLN A 610 -12.32 -9.47 54.83
C GLN A 610 -11.21 -8.45 54.55
N ALA A 611 -9.98 -8.91 54.31
CA ALA A 611 -8.87 -8.04 53.93
C ALA A 611 -9.13 -7.31 52.60
N VAL A 612 -9.68 -8.00 51.61
CA VAL A 612 -10.02 -7.40 50.30
C VAL A 612 -11.21 -6.43 50.40
N ALA A 613 -12.25 -6.76 51.18
CA ALA A 613 -13.42 -5.90 51.39
C ALA A 613 -13.10 -4.61 52.18
N GLY A 614 -12.03 -4.63 52.98
CA GLY A 614 -11.57 -3.49 53.79
C GLY A 614 -10.72 -2.47 53.05
N ALA A 615 -10.49 -2.57 51.73
CA ALA A 615 -9.50 -1.75 50.99
C ALA A 615 -9.68 -0.20 51.04
N GLY A 616 -10.73 0.33 51.70
CA GLY A 616 -10.87 1.75 52.04
C GLY A 616 -10.29 2.17 53.40
N GLU A 617 -10.11 1.24 54.34
CA GLU A 617 -9.46 1.42 55.64
C GLU A 617 -8.48 0.27 55.83
N ALA A 618 -7.18 0.53 55.74
CA ALA A 618 -6.10 -0.48 55.69
C ALA A 618 -6.26 -1.66 56.68
N VAL A 619 -6.97 -2.71 56.27
CA VAL A 619 -6.93 -4.06 56.85
C VAL A 619 -6.04 -4.88 55.94
N GLY A 620 -4.72 -4.74 56.12
CA GLY A 620 -3.74 -5.56 55.45
C GLY A 620 -3.64 -6.96 56.06
N ILE A 621 -3.16 -7.93 55.28
CA ILE A 621 -2.78 -9.25 55.79
C ILE A 621 -1.55 -9.08 56.68
N GLU A 622 -1.53 -9.70 57.87
CA GLU A 622 -0.36 -9.68 58.75
C GLU A 622 0.84 -10.36 58.04
N PRO A 623 2.06 -9.78 58.07
CA PRO A 623 3.22 -10.34 57.36
C PRO A 623 3.51 -11.81 57.68
N GLY A 624 3.34 -12.25 58.93
CA GLY A 624 3.54 -13.66 59.28
C GLY A 624 2.52 -14.62 58.66
N LEU A 625 1.28 -14.15 58.43
CA LEU A 625 0.27 -14.91 57.70
C LEU A 625 0.61 -14.97 56.21
N ALA A 626 1.15 -13.88 55.64
CA ALA A 626 1.64 -13.84 54.27
C ALA A 626 2.84 -14.80 54.05
N ASP A 627 3.79 -14.85 55.00
CA ASP A 627 4.92 -15.79 54.97
C ASP A 627 4.48 -17.26 55.08
N THR A 628 3.32 -17.53 55.70
CA THR A 628 2.77 -18.89 55.82
C THR A 628 1.96 -19.29 54.59
N LEU A 629 1.51 -18.31 53.79
CA LEU A 629 0.73 -18.50 52.56
C LEU A 629 1.60 -18.85 51.34
N VAL A 630 2.83 -18.33 51.29
CA VAL A 630 3.84 -18.55 50.23
C VAL A 630 4.65 -19.80 50.54
#